data_AF-A0A258R4F2-F1
#
_entry.id   AF-A0A258R4F2-F1
#
_cell.length_a   1.000
_cell.length_b   1.000
_cell.length_c   1.000
_cell.angle_alpha   90.00
_cell.angle_beta   90.00
_cell.angle_gamma   90.00
#
_symmetry.space_group_name_H-M   'P 1'
#
loop_
_entity.id
_entity.type
_entity.pdbx_description
1 polymer ?
#
loop_
_entity_poly.entity_id
_entity_poly.type
_entity_poly.pdbx_seq_one_letter_code
_entity_poly.pdbx_strand_id
1 'polypeptide(L)' 'MENVQRVFKVVAEQLGVNEADIKNESSFVGDLGADSLDTVELVMALEEEFGCEI' A
#
# COMPACT_ATOMS: atom_id res chain seq x y z
N MET A 1 -6.27 9.47 12.65
CA MET A 1 -5.03 8.90 12.06
C MET A 1 -5.12 7.39 11.84
N GLU A 2 -6.23 6.74 12.20
CA GLU A 2 -6.41 5.28 12.10
C GLU A 2 -6.35 4.74 10.66
N ASN A 3 -6.87 5.50 9.68
CA ASN A 3 -6.84 5.10 8.27
C ASN A 3 -5.42 5.01 7.69
N VAL A 4 -4.50 5.87 8.12
CA VAL A 4 -3.11 5.85 7.62
C VAL A 4 -2.40 4.56 8.04
N GLN A 5 -2.62 4.11 9.28
CA GLN A 5 -2.06 2.86 9.77
C GLN A 5 -2.62 1.66 9.02
N ARG A 6 -3.91 1.66 8.69
CA ARG A 6 -4.52 0.60 7.86
C ARG A 6 -3.92 0.56 6.46
N VAL A 7 -3.74 1.71 5.81
CA VAL A 7 -3.06 1.78 4.50
C VAL A 7 -1.63 1.25 4.59
N PHE A 8 -0.85 1.68 5.59
CA PHE A 8 0.53 1.23 5.75
C PHE A 8 0.63 -0.27 5.94
N LYS A 9 -0.27 -0.85 6.73
CA LYS A 9 -0.35 -2.29 6.93
C LYS A 9 -0.59 -3.04 5.60
N VAL A 10 -1.59 -2.62 4.82
CA VAL A 10 -1.89 -3.24 3.52
C VAL A 10 -0.70 -3.13 2.57
N VAL A 11 -0.08 -1.95 2.51
CA VAL A 11 1.09 -1.71 1.65
C VAL A 11 2.28 -2.57 2.08
N ALA A 12 2.55 -2.68 3.37
CA ALA A 12 3.62 -3.51 3.92
C ALA A 12 3.40 -4.99 3.63
N GLU A 13 2.17 -5.48 3.81
CA GLU A 13 1.80 -6.87 3.54
C GLU A 13 1.89 -7.19 2.04
N GLN A 14 1.35 -6.32 1.18
CA GLN A 14 1.30 -6.55 -0.26
C GLN A 14 2.67 -6.44 -0.93
N LEU A 15 3.46 -5.42 -0.57
CA LEU A 15 4.78 -5.19 -1.18
C LEU A 15 5.91 -5.92 -0.43
N GLY A 16 5.61 -6.61 0.68
CA GLY A 16 6.61 -7.32 1.47
C GLY A 16 7.66 -6.40 2.11
N VAL A 17 7.29 -5.14 2.39
CA VAL A 17 8.16 -4.12 3.00
C VAL A 17 7.81 -3.92 4.48
N ASN A 18 8.71 -3.34 5.26
CA ASN A 18 8.42 -3.03 6.65
C ASN A 18 7.58 -1.75 6.74
N GLU A 19 6.52 -1.73 7.56
CA GLU A 19 5.72 -0.52 7.82
C GLU A 19 6.60 0.66 8.29
N ALA A 20 7.69 0.39 9.00
CA ALA A 20 8.63 1.41 9.46
C ALA A 20 9.41 2.11 8.33
N ASP A 21 9.51 1.47 7.16
CA ASP A 21 10.18 2.01 5.98
C ASP A 21 9.23 2.83 5.09
N ILE A 22 7.91 2.77 5.34
CA ILE A 22 6.89 3.50 4.60
C ILE A 22 6.74 4.91 5.18
N LYS A 23 6.87 5.92 4.33
CA LYS A 23 6.61 7.33 4.66
C LYS A 23 5.37 7.80 3.91
N ASN A 24 4.69 8.81 4.44
CA ASN A 24 3.57 9.44 3.74
C ASN A 24 3.96 10.03 2.37
N GLU A 25 5.25 10.29 2.17
CA GLU A 25 5.85 10.86 0.97
C GLU A 25 6.37 9.77 0.01
N SER A 26 6.41 8.50 0.45
CA SER A 26 7.02 7.41 -0.29
C SER A 26 6.31 7.18 -1.62
N SER A 27 7.09 7.04 -2.69
CA SER A 27 6.60 6.54 -3.97
C SER A 27 6.47 5.03 -3.93
N PHE A 28 5.30 4.49 -4.27
CA PHE A 28 5.09 3.04 -4.38
C PHE A 28 6.08 2.40 -5.36
N VAL A 29 6.30 3.02 -6.51
CA VAL A 29 7.22 2.50 -7.55
C VAL A 29 8.68 2.85 -7.24
N GLY A 30 8.94 4.11 -6.88
CA GLY A 30 10.30 4.61 -6.72
C GLY A 30 10.99 4.17 -5.43
N ASP A 31 10.27 4.21 -4.31
CA ASP A 31 10.84 3.96 -2.98
C ASP A 31 10.52 2.55 -2.47
N LEU A 32 9.30 2.06 -2.74
CA LEU A 32 8.84 0.74 -2.27
C LEU A 32 9.03 -0.36 -3.32
N GLY A 33 9.48 0.00 -4.54
CA GLY A 33 9.83 -0.95 -5.58
C GLY A 33 8.65 -1.70 -6.20
N ALA A 34 7.42 -1.21 -6.03
CA ALA A 34 6.24 -1.80 -6.64
C ALA A 34 6.30 -1.70 -8.17
N ASP A 35 6.06 -2.80 -8.87
CA ASP A 35 5.93 -2.81 -10.31
C ASP A 35 4.48 -2.51 -10.77
N SER A 36 4.25 -2.56 -12.09
CA SER A 36 2.92 -2.30 -12.65
C SER A 36 1.86 -3.32 -12.23
N LEU A 37 2.25 -4.56 -11.90
CA LEU A 37 1.32 -5.58 -11.40
C LEU A 37 1.07 -5.36 -9.91
N ASP A 38 2.12 -5.12 -9.13
CA ASP A 38 2.01 -4.86 -7.69
C ASP A 38 1.08 -3.68 -7.40
N THR A 39 1.14 -2.62 -8.21
CA THR A 39 0.25 -1.46 -8.07
C THR A 39 -1.23 -1.79 -8.31
N VAL A 40 -1.54 -2.70 -9.23
CA VAL A 40 -2.92 -3.15 -9.48
C VAL A 40 -3.41 -4.00 -8.31
N GLU A 41 -2.60 -4.94 -7.85
CA GLU A 41 -2.95 -5.80 -6.71
C GLU A 41 -3.09 -4.99 -5.42
N LEU A 42 -2.24 -3.99 -5.22
CA LEU A 42 -2.33 -3.07 -4.07
C LEU A 42 -3.63 -2.27 -4.08
N VAL A 43 -4.07 -1.77 -5.23
CA VAL A 43 -5.35 -1.08 -5.35
C VAL A 43 -6.50 -2.03 -5.01
N MET A 44 -6.50 -3.25 -5.55
CA MET A 44 -7.54 -4.24 -5.24
C MET A 44 -7.58 -4.60 -3.74
N ALA A 45 -6.43 -4.76 -3.09
CA ALA A 45 -6.35 -5.04 -1.66
C ALA A 45 -6.87 -3.87 -0.81
N LEU A 46 -6.58 -2.63 -1.21
CA LEU A 46 -7.11 -1.45 -0.55
C LEU A 46 -8.64 -1.32 -0.76
N GLU A 47 -9.13 -1.59 -1.97
CA GLU A 47 -10.56 -1.61 -2.27
C GLU A 47 -11.33 -2.61 -1.41
N GLU A 48 -10.80 -3.83 -1.26
CA GLU A 48 -11.39 -4.87 -0.40
C GLU A 48 -11.35 -4.48 1.09
N GLU A 49 -10.20 -4.00 1.60
CA GLU A 49 -10.04 -3.60 3.00
C GLU A 49 -10.95 -2.44 3.40
N PHE A 50 -11.21 -1.50 2.49
CA PHE A 50 -12.03 -0.32 2.75
C PHE A 50 -13.47 -0.45 2.23
N GLY A 51 -13.80 -1.53 1.51
CA GLY A 51 -15.11 -1.78 0.93
C GLY A 51 -15.53 -0.70 -0.07
N CYS A 52 -14.56 -0.18 -0.84
CA CYS A 52 -14.75 0.87 -1.83
C CYS A 52 -14.34 0.39 -3.22
N GLU A 53 -14.86 1.03 -4.26
CA GLU A 53 -14.41 0.86 -5.65
C GLU A 53 -13.90 2.22 -6.16
N ILE A 54 -12.76 2.23 -6.85
CA ILE A 54 -12.08 3.43 -7.36
C ILE A 54 -12.32 3.63 -8.86
#